data_AF-A0A9D9QPP9-F1
#
_entry.id   AF-A0A9D9QPP9-F1
#
_cell.length_a   1.000
_cell.length_b   1.000
_cell.length_c   1.000
_cell.angle_alpha   90.00
_cell.angle_beta   90.00
_cell.angle_gamma   90.00
#
_symmetry.space_group_name_H-M   'P 1'
#
loop_
_entity.id
_entity.type
_entity.pdbx_description
1 polymer ?
#
loop_
_entity_poly.entity_id
_entity_poly.type
_entity_poly.pdbx_seq_one_letter_code
_entity_poly.pdbx_strand_id
1 'polypeptide(L)'
;MQQRTLALALALAFAGGAHAANDADLAAIRAQIDEMKKTYEQRIAALEQKLTQAEAKAVGAERKAEAASAVASSAAAARPAPAHADFHPEIGLFLQGKYKEMKNVPERGITGFFAAGGHEHEGSSVEGENRRGFSVDHTELMLSASVDPYWRGMAVLALQDGEVEVEEAWFQSLAIGHGVGLKGGRFRSGIGYLNEQHAHQWDFADAPLIYQALFGSHGSYAQDGLQLKWLAPAPFFLEFGAEIGRGANFPGSDRNKNGSGAGALFAHVGGDVGIAHSWRAGVSYLRTAARDREAHFEDLGGLEAVGAFSGRSRTWGADLVWKWAPDGNPKYRNFKFQTEYFQRREEGELTCSDDEGAGNACDPLAAGDSVTSRYRTRQNGWYAQGVYQFSPQWRAGLRYEQLDSGRRDFGSNAANLVVEDYKPKRASLMADYSWSEFSRVRLQYAHDRSMAGLTDHQWTLQYIMSLGAHGAHKF
;
A
#
# COMPACT_ATOMS: atom_id res chain seq x y z
N MET A 1 54.08 -23.66 -26.20
CA MET A 1 52.93 -22.96 -25.57
C MET A 1 53.40 -21.55 -25.23
N GLN A 2 53.36 -20.60 -26.17
CA GLN A 2 52.21 -19.79 -26.61
C GLN A 2 51.66 -18.81 -25.55
N GLN A 3 51.70 -17.54 -25.96
CA GLN A 3 50.83 -16.42 -25.56
C GLN A 3 51.01 -15.80 -24.17
N ARG A 4 51.97 -14.86 -24.05
CA ARG A 4 51.74 -13.56 -23.38
C ARG A 4 52.52 -12.46 -24.13
N THR A 5 51.93 -11.27 -24.17
CA THR A 5 52.47 -9.98 -24.66
C THR A 5 52.75 -9.82 -26.16
N LEU A 6 51.71 -9.45 -26.93
CA LEU A 6 51.87 -8.80 -28.24
C LEU A 6 50.64 -7.94 -28.56
N ALA A 7 50.70 -6.64 -28.27
CA ALA A 7 49.95 -5.56 -28.94
C ALA A 7 50.25 -4.20 -28.26
N LEU A 8 51.52 -3.85 -28.13
CA LEU A 8 51.95 -2.49 -27.77
C LEU A 8 53.25 -2.15 -28.50
N ALA A 9 53.29 -2.36 -29.81
CA ALA A 9 54.46 -2.06 -30.64
C ALA A 9 54.09 -1.85 -32.12
N LEU A 10 52.96 -1.20 -32.40
CA LEU A 10 52.63 -0.72 -33.75
C LEU A 10 52.04 0.70 -33.71
N ALA A 11 52.69 1.60 -32.97
CA ALA A 11 52.36 3.03 -32.91
C ALA A 11 53.61 3.92 -32.83
N LEU A 12 54.72 3.49 -33.46
CA LEU A 12 56.00 4.21 -33.43
C LEU A 12 56.56 4.52 -34.83
N ALA A 13 55.69 4.64 -35.83
CA ALA A 13 56.07 5.00 -37.19
C ALA A 13 55.13 6.01 -37.87
N PHE A 14 54.48 6.88 -37.10
CA PHE A 14 53.92 8.14 -37.60
C PHE A 14 54.24 9.28 -36.63
N ALA A 15 55.54 9.55 -36.47
CA ALA A 15 56.01 10.89 -36.12
C ALA A 15 55.86 11.77 -37.38
N GLY A 16 54.61 12.01 -37.80
CA GLY A 16 54.27 13.08 -38.73
C GLY A 16 54.28 14.37 -37.94
N GLY A 17 55.06 15.35 -38.39
CA GLY A 17 55.33 16.59 -37.66
C GLY A 17 54.05 17.27 -37.19
N ALA A 18 54.10 17.81 -35.97
CA ALA A 18 53.20 18.87 -35.56
C ALA A 18 53.43 20.07 -36.52
N HIS A 19 52.66 20.12 -37.59
CA HIS A 19 52.48 21.36 -38.33
C HIS A 19 51.64 22.27 -37.44
N ALA A 20 52.23 23.36 -36.99
CA ALA A 20 51.46 24.50 -36.54
C ALA A 20 50.43 24.80 -37.65
N ALA A 21 49.14 24.83 -37.29
CA ALA A 21 48.10 25.23 -38.24
C ALA A 21 48.56 26.54 -38.89
N ASN A 22 48.64 26.57 -40.22
CA ASN A 22 49.01 27.80 -40.90
C ASN A 22 47.90 28.83 -40.67
N ASP A 23 48.19 30.12 -40.88
CA ASP A 23 47.22 31.19 -40.62
C ASP A 23 45.90 31.02 -41.41
N ALA A 24 45.93 30.32 -42.56
CA ALA A 24 44.75 30.04 -43.36
C ALA A 24 43.84 28.96 -42.72
N ASP A 25 44.41 27.92 -42.10
CA ASP A 25 43.65 26.88 -41.39
C ASP A 25 42.99 27.44 -40.12
N LEU A 26 43.71 28.31 -39.39
CA LEU A 26 43.17 29.05 -38.23
C LEU A 26 42.06 30.02 -38.64
N ALA A 27 42.19 30.69 -39.79
CA ALA A 27 41.15 31.55 -40.34
C ALA A 27 39.90 30.75 -40.76
N ALA A 28 40.08 29.57 -41.38
CA ALA A 28 38.98 28.69 -41.77
C ALA A 28 38.20 28.16 -40.55
N ILE A 29 38.90 27.73 -39.49
CA ILE A 29 38.26 27.27 -38.25
C ILE A 29 37.51 28.41 -37.55
N ARG A 30 38.06 29.63 -37.51
CA ARG A 30 37.34 30.80 -36.96
C ARG A 30 36.08 31.12 -37.74
N ALA A 31 36.16 31.08 -39.08
CA ALA A 31 34.99 31.29 -39.94
C ALA A 31 33.89 30.23 -39.70
N GLN A 32 34.26 28.96 -39.53
CA GLN A 32 33.31 27.89 -39.21
C GLN A 32 32.68 28.06 -37.80
N ILE A 33 33.46 28.50 -36.81
CA ILE A 33 32.95 28.78 -35.47
C ILE A 33 31.98 29.98 -35.50
N ASP A 34 32.28 31.03 -36.27
CA ASP A 34 31.41 32.18 -36.42
C ASP A 34 30.11 31.84 -37.16
N GLU A 35 30.17 31.01 -38.20
CA GLU A 35 28.99 30.50 -38.90
C GLU A 35 28.14 29.60 -38.00
N MET A 36 28.77 28.73 -37.21
CA MET A 36 28.09 27.87 -36.26
C MET A 36 27.42 28.71 -35.16
N LYS A 37 28.12 29.70 -34.61
CA LYS A 37 27.58 30.62 -33.60
C LYS A 37 26.38 31.39 -34.14
N LYS A 38 26.49 31.95 -35.35
CA LYS A 38 25.39 32.65 -36.02
C LYS A 38 24.18 31.73 -36.24
N THR A 39 24.42 30.49 -36.62
CA THR A 39 23.37 29.47 -36.79
C THR A 39 22.67 29.14 -35.47
N TYR A 40 23.44 29.00 -34.38
CA TYR A 40 22.89 28.75 -33.05
C TYR A 40 22.11 29.96 -32.51
N GLU A 41 22.62 31.18 -32.67
CA GLU A 41 21.92 32.41 -32.27
C GLU A 41 20.57 32.55 -32.99
N GLN A 42 20.53 32.24 -34.30
CA GLN A 42 19.27 32.21 -35.06
C GLN A 42 18.29 31.15 -34.55
N ARG A 43 18.79 29.95 -34.20
CA ARG A 43 17.95 28.89 -33.63
C ARG A 43 17.44 29.23 -32.24
N ILE A 44 18.26 29.85 -31.40
CA ILE A 44 17.87 30.30 -30.06
C ILE A 44 16.77 31.36 -30.18
N ALA A 45 16.95 32.38 -31.03
CA ALA A 45 15.93 33.40 -31.25
C ALA A 45 14.61 32.79 -31.78
N ALA A 46 14.68 31.82 -32.69
CA ALA A 46 13.48 31.13 -33.18
C ALA A 46 12.78 30.27 -32.10
N LEU A 47 13.54 29.69 -31.16
CA LEU A 47 13.00 28.93 -30.05
C LEU A 47 12.38 29.84 -28.99
N GLU A 48 13.03 30.95 -28.66
CA GLU A 48 12.50 31.98 -27.75
C GLU A 48 11.19 32.56 -28.28
N GLN A 49 11.11 32.82 -29.59
CA GLN A 49 9.89 33.31 -30.24
C GLN A 49 8.76 32.26 -30.22
N LYS A 50 9.09 30.97 -30.35
CA LYS A 50 8.12 29.88 -30.21
C LYS A 50 7.65 29.71 -28.76
N LEU A 51 8.54 29.89 -27.78
CA LEU A 51 8.23 29.81 -26.37
C LEU A 51 7.26 30.92 -25.96
N THR A 52 7.55 32.17 -26.34
CA THR A 52 6.65 33.30 -26.08
C THR A 52 5.28 33.13 -26.75
N GLN A 53 5.22 32.57 -27.96
CA GLN A 53 3.93 32.23 -28.59
C GLN A 53 3.18 31.11 -27.86
N ALA A 54 3.88 30.12 -27.33
CA ALA A 54 3.27 29.03 -26.55
C ALA A 54 2.73 29.53 -25.22
N GLU A 55 3.49 30.37 -24.49
CA GLU A 55 3.07 31.02 -23.24
C GLU A 55 1.87 31.93 -23.47
N ALA A 56 1.86 32.74 -24.53
CA ALA A 56 0.71 33.59 -24.87
C ALA A 56 -0.55 32.76 -25.19
N LYS A 57 -0.39 31.60 -25.83
CA LYS A 57 -1.51 30.66 -26.07
C LYS A 57 -1.99 29.99 -24.78
N ALA A 58 -1.08 29.63 -23.87
CA ALA A 58 -1.42 29.05 -22.58
C ALA A 58 -2.20 30.04 -21.71
N VAL A 59 -1.73 31.29 -21.57
CA VAL A 59 -2.44 32.36 -20.86
C VAL A 59 -3.81 32.65 -21.51
N GLY A 60 -3.88 32.62 -22.84
CA GLY A 60 -5.14 32.77 -23.57
C GLY A 60 -6.12 31.60 -23.34
N ALA A 61 -5.62 30.38 -23.15
CA ALA A 61 -6.42 29.20 -22.84
C ALA A 61 -6.90 29.22 -21.38
N GLU A 62 -6.04 29.62 -20.44
CA GLU A 62 -6.39 29.81 -19.02
C GLU A 62 -7.48 30.88 -18.85
N ARG A 63 -7.33 32.05 -19.49
CA ARG A 63 -8.37 33.10 -19.44
C ARG A 63 -9.70 32.66 -20.07
N LYS A 64 -9.65 31.84 -21.13
CA LYS A 64 -10.87 31.25 -21.72
C LYS A 64 -11.50 30.21 -20.80
N ALA A 65 -10.70 29.42 -20.09
CA ALA A 65 -11.17 28.46 -19.10
C ALA A 65 -11.78 29.17 -17.88
N GLU A 66 -11.16 30.25 -17.38
CA GLU A 66 -11.72 31.08 -16.31
C GLU A 66 -13.02 31.78 -16.74
N ALA A 67 -13.07 32.34 -17.95
CA ALA A 67 -14.29 32.94 -18.49
C ALA A 67 -15.41 31.91 -18.70
N ALA A 68 -15.07 30.70 -19.19
CA ALA A 68 -16.02 29.60 -19.32
C ALA A 68 -16.49 29.07 -17.96
N SER A 69 -15.62 29.05 -16.95
CA SER A 69 -15.94 28.70 -15.56
C SER A 69 -16.86 29.74 -14.93
N ALA A 70 -16.59 31.05 -15.11
CA ALA A 70 -17.43 32.13 -14.60
C ALA A 70 -18.83 32.14 -15.24
N VAL A 71 -18.93 31.86 -16.55
CA VAL A 71 -20.20 31.72 -17.27
C VAL A 71 -20.94 30.43 -16.85
N ALA A 72 -20.23 29.34 -16.58
CA ALA A 72 -20.82 28.11 -16.05
C ALA A 72 -21.33 28.29 -14.61
N SER A 73 -20.62 29.05 -13.76
CA SER A 73 -21.05 29.39 -12.40
C SER A 73 -22.27 30.31 -12.39
N SER A 74 -22.37 31.28 -13.31
CA SER A 74 -23.56 32.13 -13.43
C SER A 74 -24.76 31.38 -14.02
N ALA A 75 -24.52 30.43 -14.94
CA ALA A 75 -25.55 29.55 -15.48
C ALA A 75 -26.03 28.48 -14.47
N ALA A 76 -25.18 28.05 -13.53
CA ALA A 76 -25.55 27.16 -12.43
C ALA A 76 -26.39 27.87 -11.35
N ALA A 77 -26.18 29.18 -11.14
CA ALA A 77 -26.98 29.98 -10.20
C ALA A 77 -28.35 30.42 -10.75
N ALA A 78 -28.53 30.44 -12.08
CA ALA A 78 -29.76 30.90 -12.75
C ALA A 78 -30.62 29.78 -13.35
N ARG A 79 -30.21 28.51 -13.22
CA ARG A 79 -31.06 27.37 -13.57
C ARG A 79 -31.98 27.06 -12.38
N PRO A 80 -33.31 26.99 -12.56
CA PRO A 80 -34.13 26.23 -11.62
C PRO A 80 -33.49 24.84 -11.57
N ALA A 81 -33.21 24.34 -10.37
CA ALA A 81 -32.76 22.96 -10.20
C ALA A 81 -33.68 22.08 -11.05
N PRO A 82 -33.15 21.20 -11.91
CA PRO A 82 -34.01 20.24 -12.58
C PRO A 82 -34.74 19.50 -11.46
N ALA A 83 -36.06 19.69 -11.39
CA ALA A 83 -36.92 18.73 -10.74
C ALA A 83 -36.56 17.39 -11.37
N HIS A 84 -36.06 16.46 -10.54
CA HIS A 84 -35.46 15.17 -10.90
C HIS A 84 -33.99 15.26 -11.36
N ALA A 85 -33.06 15.41 -10.41
CA ALA A 85 -31.76 14.77 -10.53
C ALA A 85 -32.00 13.28 -10.24
N ASP A 86 -31.91 12.44 -11.26
CA ASP A 86 -32.01 11.00 -11.09
C ASP A 86 -30.95 10.54 -10.09
N PHE A 87 -31.42 10.18 -8.89
CA PHE A 87 -30.62 9.65 -7.78
C PHE A 87 -30.24 8.21 -8.10
N HIS A 88 -29.43 8.01 -9.13
CA HIS A 88 -28.93 6.69 -9.46
C HIS A 88 -27.71 6.39 -8.59
N PRO A 89 -27.77 5.39 -7.69
CA PRO A 89 -26.58 4.97 -6.96
C PRO A 89 -25.52 4.47 -7.95
N GLU A 90 -24.27 4.82 -7.67
CA GLU A 90 -23.12 4.19 -8.29
C GLU A 90 -23.02 2.77 -7.70
N ILE A 91 -23.21 1.76 -8.55
CA ILE A 91 -23.13 0.35 -8.19
C ILE A 91 -21.93 -0.26 -8.91
N GLY A 92 -20.98 -0.78 -8.15
CA GLY A 92 -19.82 -1.51 -8.65
C GLY A 92 -19.81 -2.94 -8.11
N LEU A 93 -19.44 -3.92 -8.94
CA LEU A 93 -19.22 -5.29 -8.52
C LEU A 93 -17.82 -5.73 -8.97
N PHE A 94 -16.99 -6.14 -8.02
CA PHE A 94 -15.62 -6.57 -8.26
C PHE A 94 -15.52 -8.07 -7.99
N LEU A 95 -15.46 -8.86 -9.06
CA LEU A 95 -15.30 -10.31 -8.97
C LEU A 95 -13.81 -10.64 -8.88
N GLN A 96 -13.43 -11.34 -7.81
CA GLN A 96 -12.07 -11.82 -7.62
C GLN A 96 -12.08 -13.29 -7.23
N GLY A 97 -11.28 -14.08 -7.94
CA GLY A 97 -11.02 -15.46 -7.59
C GLY A 97 -9.60 -15.84 -7.94
N LYS A 98 -9.12 -16.92 -7.35
CA LYS A 98 -7.75 -17.40 -7.54
C LYS A 98 -7.66 -18.91 -7.54
N TYR A 99 -6.61 -19.42 -8.17
CA TYR A 99 -6.03 -20.72 -7.89
C TYR A 99 -4.72 -20.51 -7.14
N LYS A 100 -4.55 -21.13 -5.97
CA LYS A 100 -3.31 -21.04 -5.19
C LYS A 100 -2.70 -22.43 -4.93
N GLU A 101 -1.48 -22.64 -5.40
CA GLU A 101 -0.66 -23.79 -5.04
C GLU A 101 0.37 -23.35 -3.98
N MET A 102 0.40 -24.06 -2.86
CA MET A 102 1.37 -23.85 -1.78
C MET A 102 1.40 -25.10 -0.89
N LYS A 103 2.41 -25.23 -0.02
CA LYS A 103 2.48 -26.35 0.92
C LYS A 103 1.27 -26.37 1.86
N ASN A 104 0.79 -27.58 2.18
CA ASN A 104 -0.15 -27.78 3.29
C ASN A 104 0.62 -27.74 4.60
N VAL A 105 0.39 -26.71 5.41
CA VAL A 105 1.09 -26.48 6.67
C VAL A 105 0.00 -26.15 7.70
N PRO A 106 -0.15 -26.94 8.76
CA PRO A 106 -1.03 -26.61 9.89
C PRO A 106 -0.64 -25.27 10.52
N GLU A 107 -1.60 -24.53 11.06
CA GLU A 107 -1.34 -23.30 11.82
C GLU A 107 -0.44 -22.28 11.10
N ARG A 108 -0.65 -22.12 9.78
CA ARG A 108 0.18 -21.23 8.97
C ARG A 108 0.13 -19.80 9.53
N GLY A 109 1.28 -19.29 9.93
CA GLY A 109 1.44 -17.96 10.51
C GLY A 109 2.74 -17.28 10.09
N ILE A 110 3.06 -16.18 10.78
CA ILE A 110 4.29 -15.43 10.58
C ILE A 110 5.12 -15.60 11.85
N THR A 111 6.21 -16.37 11.78
CA THR A 111 7.01 -16.68 12.97
C THR A 111 7.46 -15.40 13.68
N GLY A 112 7.26 -15.37 14.99
CA GLY A 112 7.65 -14.27 15.86
C GLY A 112 6.68 -13.09 15.86
N PHE A 113 5.51 -13.22 15.22
CA PHE A 113 4.41 -12.28 15.23
C PHE A 113 3.11 -12.96 15.65
N PHE A 114 2.23 -12.22 16.32
CA PHE A 114 0.92 -12.76 16.74
C PHE A 114 -0.06 -12.62 15.59
N ALA A 115 -0.74 -13.71 15.23
CA ALA A 115 -1.83 -13.66 14.28
C ALA A 115 -3.01 -12.88 14.86
N ALA A 116 -3.72 -12.16 14.00
CA ALA A 116 -5.03 -11.62 14.35
C ALA A 116 -6.06 -12.74 14.28
N GLY A 117 -6.79 -13.01 15.35
CA GLY A 117 -7.90 -13.97 15.34
C GLY A 117 -7.53 -15.45 15.54
N GLY A 118 -6.30 -15.74 15.99
CA GLY A 118 -5.83 -17.11 16.20
C GLY A 118 -5.16 -17.73 14.97
N HIS A 119 -4.84 -19.02 15.07
CA HIS A 119 -4.32 -19.83 13.95
C HIS A 119 -5.40 -20.84 13.49
N GLU A 120 -5.28 -21.37 12.28
CA GLU A 120 -6.27 -22.29 11.69
C GLU A 120 -6.09 -23.73 12.21
N HIS A 121 -6.98 -24.16 13.10
CA HIS A 121 -7.06 -25.54 13.57
C HIS A 121 -7.44 -26.54 12.48
N GLU A 122 -6.94 -27.78 12.60
CA GLU A 122 -7.30 -28.89 11.72
C GLU A 122 -8.83 -29.14 11.75
N GLY A 123 -9.54 -28.72 10.70
CA GLY A 123 -10.99 -28.86 10.60
C GLY A 123 -11.79 -27.55 10.64
N SER A 124 -11.15 -26.40 10.88
CA SER A 124 -11.75 -25.09 10.59
C SER A 124 -11.79 -24.87 9.07
N SER A 125 -12.68 -23.99 8.58
CA SER A 125 -12.56 -23.47 7.23
C SER A 125 -11.16 -22.84 7.09
N VAL A 126 -10.36 -23.30 6.12
CA VAL A 126 -9.09 -22.64 5.76
C VAL A 126 -9.46 -21.30 5.16
N GLU A 127 -9.25 -20.17 5.83
CA GLU A 127 -9.78 -18.85 5.44
C GLU A 127 -8.79 -18.02 4.61
N GLY A 128 -9.34 -17.07 3.84
CA GLY A 128 -8.55 -16.02 3.19
C GLY A 128 -7.34 -16.48 2.37
N GLU A 129 -6.16 -15.95 2.72
CA GLU A 129 -4.91 -16.15 1.98
C GLU A 129 -4.31 -17.56 2.12
N ASN A 130 -4.75 -18.36 3.08
CA ASN A 130 -4.23 -19.71 3.32
C ASN A 130 -4.93 -20.78 2.48
N ARG A 131 -6.04 -20.43 1.80
CA ARG A 131 -6.78 -21.37 0.97
C ARG A 131 -5.99 -21.80 -0.26
N ARG A 132 -5.86 -23.12 -0.42
CA ARG A 132 -5.26 -23.78 -1.59
C ARG A 132 -6.31 -24.14 -2.63
N GLY A 133 -5.88 -24.32 -3.87
CA GLY A 133 -6.75 -24.69 -4.99
C GLY A 133 -7.58 -23.51 -5.50
N PHE A 134 -8.68 -23.82 -6.18
CA PHE A 134 -9.61 -22.83 -6.71
C PHE A 134 -10.49 -22.26 -5.61
N SER A 135 -10.57 -20.94 -5.54
CA SER A 135 -11.48 -20.23 -4.65
C SER A 135 -12.03 -18.97 -5.30
N VAL A 136 -13.26 -18.62 -4.91
CA VAL A 136 -13.70 -17.23 -4.94
C VAL A 136 -13.09 -16.58 -3.70
N ASP A 137 -12.42 -15.45 -3.89
CA ASP A 137 -11.63 -14.82 -2.85
C ASP A 137 -12.46 -13.69 -2.21
N HIS A 138 -12.15 -12.43 -2.52
CA HIS A 138 -12.93 -11.26 -2.11
C HIS A 138 -13.77 -10.75 -3.28
N THR A 139 -15.05 -11.12 -3.36
CA THR A 139 -15.98 -10.44 -4.28
C THR A 139 -16.63 -9.27 -3.57
N GLU A 140 -16.50 -8.06 -4.10
CA GLU A 140 -16.99 -6.84 -3.45
C GLU A 140 -18.15 -6.20 -4.20
N LEU A 141 -19.24 -5.89 -3.49
CA LEU A 141 -20.31 -5.03 -3.95
C LEU A 141 -20.14 -3.64 -3.34
N MET A 142 -19.91 -2.65 -4.20
CA MET A 142 -19.82 -1.25 -3.83
C MET A 142 -21.12 -0.53 -4.19
N LEU A 143 -21.65 0.22 -3.23
CA LEU A 143 -22.80 1.11 -3.40
C LEU A 143 -22.39 2.50 -2.92
N SER A 144 -22.55 3.53 -3.75
CA SER A 144 -22.31 4.90 -3.29
C SER A 144 -23.23 5.92 -3.98
N ALA A 145 -23.53 7.01 -3.27
CA ALA A 145 -24.35 8.09 -3.80
C ALA A 145 -24.14 9.36 -2.97
N SER A 146 -24.27 10.53 -3.61
CA SER A 146 -24.45 11.78 -2.86
C SER A 146 -25.79 11.73 -2.16
N VAL A 147 -25.81 11.95 -0.84
CA VAL A 147 -27.06 12.03 -0.05
C VAL A 147 -27.76 13.36 -0.35
N ASP A 148 -26.98 14.44 -0.37
CA ASP A 148 -27.40 15.80 -0.68
C ASP A 148 -26.17 16.61 -1.18
N PRO A 149 -26.24 17.94 -1.39
CA PRO A 149 -25.08 18.74 -1.81
C PRO A 149 -23.89 18.75 -0.84
N TYR A 150 -24.07 18.34 0.41
CA TYR A 150 -23.08 18.41 1.48
C TYR A 150 -22.54 17.05 1.89
N TRP A 151 -23.28 15.97 1.67
CA TRP A 151 -22.94 14.63 2.16
C TRP A 151 -22.97 13.57 1.07
N ARG A 152 -22.05 12.61 1.18
CA ARG A 152 -21.98 11.41 0.35
C ARG A 152 -21.90 10.17 1.22
N GLY A 153 -22.59 9.11 0.84
CA GLY A 153 -22.52 7.80 1.48
C GLY A 153 -21.81 6.76 0.60
N MET A 154 -21.18 5.79 1.23
CA MET A 154 -20.64 4.60 0.59
C MET A 154 -20.79 3.38 1.49
N ALA A 155 -21.10 2.24 0.89
CA ALA A 155 -21.04 0.92 1.51
C ALA A 155 -20.28 -0.05 0.59
N VAL A 156 -19.41 -0.87 1.18
CA VAL A 156 -18.70 -1.97 0.52
C VAL A 156 -18.99 -3.24 1.29
N LEU A 157 -19.61 -4.19 0.60
CA LEU A 157 -19.92 -5.52 1.13
C LEU A 157 -18.99 -6.52 0.45
N ALA A 158 -18.22 -7.28 1.22
CA ALA A 158 -17.39 -8.36 0.70
C ALA A 158 -18.09 -9.69 0.91
N LEU A 159 -18.18 -10.49 -0.16
CA LEU A 159 -18.55 -11.90 -0.09
C LEU A 159 -17.25 -12.71 -0.05
N GLN A 160 -17.09 -13.44 1.05
CA GLN A 160 -16.00 -14.37 1.23
C GLN A 160 -16.52 -15.60 1.96
N ASP A 161 -16.26 -16.79 1.41
CA ASP A 161 -16.49 -18.07 2.09
C ASP A 161 -17.92 -18.37 2.50
N GLY A 162 -18.87 -17.81 1.74
CA GLY A 162 -20.31 -17.94 2.01
C GLY A 162 -20.82 -16.92 3.02
N GLU A 163 -19.95 -16.09 3.58
CA GLU A 163 -20.29 -14.99 4.47
C GLU A 163 -20.25 -13.65 3.73
N VAL A 164 -21.06 -12.70 4.22
CA VAL A 164 -21.06 -11.32 3.75
C VAL A 164 -20.59 -10.43 4.88
N GLU A 165 -19.44 -9.79 4.68
CA GLU A 165 -18.87 -8.83 5.63
C GLU A 165 -19.10 -7.39 5.14
N VAL A 166 -19.39 -6.49 6.08
CA VAL A 166 -19.37 -5.04 5.82
C VAL A 166 -17.95 -4.53 6.03
N GLU A 167 -17.21 -4.32 4.94
CA GLU A 167 -15.85 -3.77 4.99
C GLU A 167 -15.86 -2.26 5.28
N GLU A 168 -16.74 -1.54 4.59
CA GLU A 168 -16.92 -0.10 4.75
C GLU A 168 -18.41 0.25 4.72
N ALA A 169 -18.80 1.20 5.56
CA ALA A 169 -20.13 1.79 5.58
C ALA A 169 -20.02 3.15 6.25
N TRP A 170 -19.89 4.20 5.44
CA TRP A 170 -19.58 5.54 5.94
C TRP A 170 -20.33 6.63 5.19
N PHE A 171 -20.42 7.80 5.83
CA PHE A 171 -20.78 9.07 5.21
C PHE A 171 -19.59 10.03 5.25
N GLN A 172 -19.49 10.94 4.29
CA GLN A 172 -18.42 11.92 4.18
C GLN A 172 -18.96 13.27 3.72
N SER A 173 -18.43 14.35 4.29
CA SER A 173 -18.72 15.71 3.84
C SER A 173 -18.07 16.01 2.50
N LEU A 174 -18.81 16.63 1.58
CA LEU A 174 -18.33 17.05 0.26
C LEU A 174 -17.80 18.50 0.25
N ALA A 175 -18.35 19.38 1.09
CA ALA A 175 -18.03 20.80 1.05
C ALA A 175 -18.28 21.49 2.41
N ILE A 176 -17.40 21.27 3.38
CA ILE A 176 -17.34 22.10 4.60
C ILE A 176 -16.34 23.27 4.49
N GLY A 177 -15.69 23.42 3.33
CA GLY A 177 -14.78 24.51 3.01
C GLY A 177 -13.37 24.33 3.59
N HIS A 178 -12.46 25.22 3.19
CA HIS A 178 -11.09 25.32 3.72
C HIS A 178 -10.25 24.03 3.68
N GLY A 179 -10.55 23.12 2.74
CA GLY A 179 -9.84 21.84 2.59
C GLY A 179 -10.16 20.80 3.67
N VAL A 180 -11.17 21.02 4.50
CA VAL A 180 -11.53 20.09 5.58
C VAL A 180 -12.53 19.05 5.06
N GLY A 181 -12.37 17.80 5.48
CA GLY A 181 -13.30 16.71 5.23
C GLY A 181 -13.56 15.92 6.51
N LEU A 182 -14.83 15.70 6.83
CA LEU A 182 -15.29 14.83 7.92
C LEU A 182 -15.87 13.55 7.32
N LYS A 183 -15.46 12.40 7.84
CA LYS A 183 -16.04 11.09 7.54
C LYS A 183 -16.44 10.39 8.83
N GLY A 184 -17.57 9.68 8.83
CA GLY A 184 -18.02 8.88 9.96
C GLY A 184 -18.64 7.56 9.52
N GLY A 185 -18.54 6.54 10.37
CA GLY A 185 -19.00 5.17 10.11
C GLY A 185 -17.86 4.17 10.18
N ARG A 186 -18.00 3.04 9.47
CA ARG A 186 -16.95 2.04 9.30
C ARG A 186 -16.09 2.39 8.09
N PHE A 187 -14.80 2.59 8.28
CA PHE A 187 -13.88 2.94 7.19
C PHE A 187 -12.49 2.34 7.38
N ARG A 188 -11.75 2.16 6.28
CA ARG A 188 -10.31 1.86 6.31
C ARG A 188 -9.53 3.13 6.70
N SER A 189 -8.63 3.00 7.67
CA SER A 189 -7.82 4.11 8.19
C SER A 189 -6.91 4.73 7.12
N GLY A 190 -6.63 6.03 7.23
CA GLY A 190 -5.72 6.76 6.35
C GLY A 190 -4.22 6.55 6.63
N ILE A 191 -3.84 5.57 7.45
CA ILE A 191 -2.44 5.25 7.73
C ILE A 191 -1.78 4.52 6.54
N GLY A 192 -0.61 4.98 6.12
CA GLY A 192 0.13 4.33 5.04
C GLY A 192 -0.49 4.55 3.66
N TYR A 193 0.09 3.93 2.63
CA TYR A 193 -0.40 4.03 1.26
C TYR A 193 -1.40 2.92 0.91
N LEU A 194 -1.11 1.69 1.34
CA LEU A 194 -1.89 0.51 0.99
C LEU A 194 -3.20 0.40 1.78
N ASN A 195 -3.29 0.96 3.00
CA ASN A 195 -4.37 0.65 3.94
C ASN A 195 -5.77 1.03 3.45
N GLU A 196 -5.92 2.17 2.76
CA GLU A 196 -7.21 2.62 2.20
C GLU A 196 -7.60 1.84 0.92
N GLN A 197 -6.78 0.90 0.45
CA GLN A 197 -7.03 0.13 -0.77
C GLN A 197 -7.67 -1.21 -0.46
N HIS A 198 -8.64 -1.58 -1.28
CA HIS A 198 -9.26 -2.91 -1.29
C HIS A 198 -8.40 -3.93 -2.06
N ALA A 199 -8.65 -5.22 -1.84
CA ALA A 199 -7.80 -6.30 -2.37
C ALA A 199 -7.70 -6.27 -3.90
N HIS A 200 -8.80 -5.93 -4.59
CA HIS A 200 -8.85 -5.82 -6.05
C HIS A 200 -7.95 -4.70 -6.62
N GLN A 201 -7.54 -3.74 -5.78
CA GLN A 201 -6.69 -2.60 -6.16
C GLN A 201 -5.19 -2.89 -5.98
N TRP A 202 -4.84 -3.93 -5.22
CA TRP A 202 -3.45 -4.24 -4.92
C TRP A 202 -2.66 -4.68 -6.17
N ASP A 203 -1.39 -4.32 -6.18
CA ASP A 203 -0.46 -4.69 -7.25
C ASP A 203 -0.02 -6.16 -7.20
N PHE A 204 -0.23 -6.84 -6.06
CA PHE A 204 0.07 -8.25 -5.85
C PHE A 204 -1.20 -8.97 -5.34
N ALA A 205 -1.23 -10.29 -5.45
CA ALA A 205 -2.41 -11.11 -5.13
C ALA A 205 -2.73 -11.18 -3.63
N ASP A 206 -1.79 -10.75 -2.78
CA ASP A 206 -1.86 -10.80 -1.33
C ASP A 206 -1.28 -9.52 -0.70
N ALA A 207 -1.72 -9.24 0.52
CA ALA A 207 -1.23 -8.11 1.30
C ALA A 207 0.25 -8.33 1.68
N PRO A 208 1.05 -7.26 1.87
CA PRO A 208 2.40 -7.41 2.37
C PRO A 208 2.48 -8.08 3.74
N LEU A 209 3.55 -8.84 4.00
CA LEU A 209 3.73 -9.56 5.29
C LEU A 209 3.56 -8.63 6.51
N ILE A 210 4.04 -7.38 6.43
CA ILE A 210 3.93 -6.44 7.55
C ILE A 210 2.48 -6.00 7.79
N TYR A 211 1.67 -5.89 6.74
CA TYR A 211 0.25 -5.58 6.87
C TYR A 211 -0.49 -6.74 7.54
N GLN A 212 -0.21 -7.97 7.12
CA GLN A 212 -0.78 -9.18 7.75
C GLN A 212 -0.41 -9.28 9.23
N ALA A 213 0.86 -9.06 9.56
CA ALA A 213 1.38 -9.16 10.92
C ALA A 213 0.86 -8.05 11.87
N LEU A 214 0.52 -6.87 11.33
CA LEU A 214 0.11 -5.71 12.14
C LEU A 214 -1.39 -5.48 12.19
N PHE A 215 -2.11 -5.88 11.15
CA PHE A 215 -3.53 -5.55 10.95
C PHE A 215 -4.40 -6.77 10.63
N GLY A 216 -3.83 -7.98 10.67
CA GLY A 216 -4.56 -9.23 10.46
C GLY A 216 -4.61 -9.68 9.00
N SER A 217 -5.23 -10.84 8.77
CA SER A 217 -5.27 -11.53 7.47
C SER A 217 -5.93 -10.72 6.35
N HIS A 218 -6.87 -9.83 6.67
CA HIS A 218 -7.45 -8.86 5.71
C HIS A 218 -6.44 -7.83 5.18
N GLY A 219 -5.26 -7.71 5.81
CA GLY A 219 -4.18 -6.84 5.33
C GLY A 219 -4.52 -5.35 5.38
N SER A 220 -5.42 -4.92 6.26
CA SER A 220 -5.78 -3.52 6.46
C SER A 220 -6.37 -3.27 7.85
N TYR A 221 -6.22 -2.05 8.36
CA TYR A 221 -6.86 -1.59 9.57
C TYR A 221 -8.10 -0.76 9.23
N ALA A 222 -9.27 -1.34 9.51
CA ALA A 222 -10.56 -0.66 9.47
C ALA A 222 -11.06 -0.37 10.89
N GLN A 223 -11.95 0.62 11.04
CA GLN A 223 -12.59 0.91 12.32
C GLN A 223 -13.92 1.63 12.17
N ASP A 224 -14.79 1.45 13.17
CA ASP A 224 -15.98 2.25 13.36
C ASP A 224 -15.60 3.53 14.13
N GLY A 225 -15.84 4.71 13.56
CA GLY A 225 -15.41 5.96 14.18
C GLY A 225 -15.67 7.22 13.36
N LEU A 226 -14.82 8.22 13.61
CA LEU A 226 -14.75 9.48 12.88
C LEU A 226 -13.34 9.73 12.36
N GLN A 227 -13.25 10.28 11.15
CA GLN A 227 -12.02 10.72 10.51
C GLN A 227 -12.16 12.18 10.08
N LEU A 228 -11.16 12.98 10.43
CA LEU A 228 -10.98 14.34 9.95
C LEU A 228 -9.77 14.35 9.03
N LYS A 229 -9.90 14.87 7.81
CA LYS A 229 -8.78 15.17 6.91
C LYS A 229 -8.76 16.67 6.62
N TRP A 230 -7.57 17.24 6.53
CA TRP A 230 -7.34 18.62 6.13
C TRP A 230 -6.28 18.67 5.03
N LEU A 231 -6.71 19.10 3.84
CA LEU A 231 -5.84 19.41 2.72
C LEU A 231 -5.41 20.89 2.83
N ALA A 232 -4.13 21.12 3.08
CA ALA A 232 -3.61 22.47 3.24
C ALA A 232 -3.61 23.23 1.89
N PRO A 233 -3.88 24.55 1.89
CA PRO A 233 -3.83 25.39 0.69
C PRO A 233 -2.37 25.71 0.31
N ALA A 234 -1.60 24.68 -0.03
CA ALA A 234 -0.20 24.76 -0.41
C ALA A 234 -0.04 24.53 -1.93
N PRO A 235 1.05 25.02 -2.55
CA PRO A 235 1.34 24.76 -3.97
C PRO A 235 1.78 23.31 -4.25
N PHE A 236 1.84 22.46 -3.22
CA PHE A 236 2.14 21.04 -3.29
C PHE A 236 1.09 20.28 -2.47
N PHE A 237 0.97 18.97 -2.69
CA PHE A 237 0.04 18.14 -1.91
C PHE A 237 0.51 18.07 -0.46
N LEU A 238 -0.32 18.53 0.47
CA LEU A 238 -0.09 18.44 1.91
C LEU A 238 -1.41 18.13 2.62
N GLU A 239 -1.51 16.92 3.17
CA GLU A 239 -2.70 16.44 3.87
C GLU A 239 -2.33 16.07 5.30
N PHE A 240 -3.18 16.45 6.24
CA PHE A 240 -3.17 15.95 7.61
C PHE A 240 -4.46 15.19 7.88
N GLY A 241 -4.39 14.14 8.68
CA GLY A 241 -5.59 13.46 9.14
C GLY A 241 -5.49 12.99 10.57
N ALA A 242 -6.67 12.91 11.20
CA ALA A 242 -6.86 12.46 12.56
C ALA A 242 -8.09 11.55 12.63
N GLU A 243 -7.99 10.49 13.40
CA GLU A 243 -9.05 9.50 13.55
C GLU A 243 -9.27 9.16 15.01
N ILE A 244 -10.53 8.90 15.35
CA ILE A 244 -10.93 8.34 16.62
C ILE A 244 -11.97 7.26 16.37
N GLY A 245 -11.78 6.09 16.97
CA GLY A 245 -12.66 4.96 16.71
C GLY A 245 -12.75 3.96 17.85
N ARG A 246 -13.62 2.98 17.64
CA ARG A 246 -13.91 1.87 18.57
C ARG A 246 -12.66 1.05 18.88
N GLY A 247 -11.78 0.85 17.90
CA GLY A 247 -10.55 0.07 18.06
C GLY A 247 -10.79 -1.42 18.32
N ALA A 248 -11.92 -1.95 17.82
CA ALA A 248 -12.32 -3.34 18.01
C ALA A 248 -11.48 -4.33 17.19
N ASN A 249 -10.91 -3.86 16.07
CA ASN A 249 -10.10 -4.69 15.16
C ASN A 249 -8.65 -4.78 15.63
N PHE A 250 -7.98 -5.87 15.26
CA PHE A 250 -6.57 -6.09 15.55
C PHE A 250 -5.71 -4.91 15.06
N PRO A 251 -4.74 -4.41 15.86
CA PRO A 251 -4.19 -4.98 17.10
C PRO A 251 -4.96 -4.60 18.39
N GLY A 252 -6.11 -3.94 18.28
CA GLY A 252 -7.05 -3.75 19.40
C GLY A 252 -7.94 -4.97 19.62
N SER A 253 -8.95 -4.82 20.49
CA SER A 253 -10.05 -5.78 20.67
C SER A 253 -11.32 -5.04 21.05
N ASP A 254 -12.49 -5.67 20.87
CA ASP A 254 -13.72 -5.06 21.35
C ASP A 254 -13.77 -5.08 22.89
N ARG A 255 -13.79 -3.88 23.48
CA ARG A 255 -13.79 -3.69 24.92
C ARG A 255 -15.18 -3.45 25.49
N ASN A 256 -16.20 -3.41 24.63
CA ASN A 256 -17.60 -3.14 24.93
C ASN A 256 -17.80 -2.08 26.03
N LYS A 257 -17.16 -0.91 25.85
CA LYS A 257 -17.18 0.18 26.84
C LYS A 257 -17.28 1.54 26.16
N ASN A 258 -17.71 2.54 26.93
CA ASN A 258 -17.71 3.93 26.48
C ASN A 258 -16.27 4.46 26.28
N GLY A 259 -16.11 5.30 25.24
CA GLY A 259 -14.85 5.95 24.89
C GLY A 259 -14.17 5.35 23.66
N SER A 260 -12.98 5.88 23.33
CA SER A 260 -12.19 5.42 22.18
C SER A 260 -11.27 4.26 22.57
N GLY A 261 -11.26 3.23 21.73
CA GLY A 261 -10.27 2.15 21.76
C GLY A 261 -9.12 2.37 20.77
N ALA A 262 -9.30 3.24 19.78
CA ALA A 262 -8.27 3.60 18.82
C ALA A 262 -8.23 5.09 18.46
N GLY A 263 -7.04 5.55 18.12
CA GLY A 263 -6.84 6.84 17.48
C GLY A 263 -5.63 6.81 16.54
N ALA A 264 -5.74 7.52 15.42
CA ALA A 264 -4.68 7.62 14.43
C ALA A 264 -4.39 9.08 14.07
N LEU A 265 -3.14 9.37 13.72
CA LEU A 265 -2.69 10.62 13.14
C LEU A 265 -1.82 10.29 11.93
N PHE A 266 -1.99 11.02 10.84
CA PHE A 266 -1.15 10.87 9.66
C PHE A 266 -0.94 12.20 8.96
N ALA A 267 0.17 12.29 8.24
CA ALA A 267 0.47 13.41 7.37
C ALA A 267 1.07 12.89 6.07
N HIS A 268 0.62 13.44 4.95
CA HIS A 268 1.10 13.10 3.62
C HIS A 268 1.58 14.36 2.92
N VAL A 269 2.71 14.24 2.21
CA VAL A 269 3.24 15.27 1.34
C VAL A 269 3.50 14.67 -0.04
N GLY A 270 3.32 15.45 -1.10
CA GLY A 270 3.58 14.96 -2.44
C GLY A 270 3.55 16.06 -3.49
N GLY A 271 3.84 15.66 -4.71
CA GLY A 271 3.80 16.54 -5.86
C GLY A 271 4.40 15.90 -7.09
N ASP A 272 4.57 16.72 -8.11
CA ASP A 272 5.11 16.30 -9.40
C ASP A 272 6.54 16.80 -9.60
N VAL A 273 7.36 16.01 -10.28
CA VAL A 273 8.70 16.39 -10.73
C VAL A 273 8.71 16.41 -12.26
N GLY A 274 8.49 17.59 -12.83
CA GLY A 274 8.20 17.74 -14.25
C GLY A 274 6.89 17.06 -14.63
N ILE A 275 6.72 16.73 -15.92
CA ILE A 275 5.50 16.08 -16.42
C ILE A 275 5.48 14.56 -16.22
N ALA A 276 6.65 13.96 -15.95
CA ALA A 276 6.84 12.52 -16.05
C ALA A 276 6.84 11.78 -14.71
N HIS A 277 6.91 12.50 -13.58
CA HIS A 277 7.07 11.91 -12.26
C HIS A 277 6.08 12.50 -11.27
N SER A 278 5.50 11.65 -10.44
CA SER A 278 4.70 12.06 -9.28
C SER A 278 5.09 11.23 -8.07
N TRP A 279 5.06 11.84 -6.89
CA TRP A 279 5.47 11.17 -5.66
C TRP A 279 4.59 11.58 -4.48
N ARG A 280 4.50 10.68 -3.50
CA ARG A 280 3.86 10.92 -2.21
C ARG A 280 4.68 10.24 -1.12
N ALA A 281 4.94 10.93 -0.03
CA ALA A 281 5.53 10.36 1.18
C ALA A 281 4.64 10.65 2.38
N GLY A 282 4.66 9.76 3.36
CA GLY A 282 3.78 9.81 4.50
C GLY A 282 4.43 9.40 5.80
N VAL A 283 3.88 9.90 6.90
CA VAL A 283 4.13 9.40 8.25
C VAL A 283 2.81 9.17 8.95
N SER A 284 2.71 8.10 9.71
CA SER A 284 1.50 7.74 10.45
C SER A 284 1.81 7.23 11.84
N TYR A 285 0.85 7.43 12.74
CA TYR A 285 0.84 6.92 14.10
C TYR A 285 -0.54 6.36 14.40
N LEU A 286 -0.61 5.10 14.78
CA LEU A 286 -1.82 4.42 15.26
C LEU A 286 -1.62 4.00 16.71
N ARG A 287 -2.62 4.24 17.54
CA ARG A 287 -2.72 3.67 18.88
C ARG A 287 -4.02 2.90 19.02
N THR A 288 -3.92 1.66 19.48
CA THR A 288 -5.08 0.84 19.85
C THR A 288 -4.97 0.39 21.32
N ALA A 289 -6.08 -0.05 21.88
CA ALA A 289 -6.13 -0.68 23.19
C ALA A 289 -6.81 -2.04 23.05
N ALA A 290 -6.17 -3.05 23.63
CA ALA A 290 -6.70 -4.41 23.70
C ALA A 290 -7.06 -4.72 25.15
N ARG A 291 -8.12 -5.51 25.31
CA ARG A 291 -8.45 -6.24 26.51
C ARG A 291 -8.71 -7.68 26.12
N ASP A 292 -8.01 -8.58 26.78
CA ASP A 292 -8.15 -10.03 26.65
C ASP A 292 -8.13 -10.46 25.17
N ARG A 293 -7.24 -9.82 24.39
CA ARG A 293 -7.04 -10.12 22.97
C ARG A 293 -6.31 -11.45 22.87
N GLU A 294 -7.03 -12.47 22.44
CA GLU A 294 -6.53 -13.82 22.26
C GLU A 294 -5.39 -13.88 21.24
N ALA A 295 -4.46 -14.79 21.48
CA ALA A 295 -3.36 -15.17 20.62
C ALA A 295 -2.95 -16.60 20.99
N HIS A 296 -2.57 -17.39 19.99
CA HIS A 296 -2.15 -18.77 20.20
C HIS A 296 -0.62 -18.85 20.13
N PHE A 297 -0.05 -19.75 20.92
CA PHE A 297 1.38 -19.93 21.07
C PHE A 297 1.72 -21.41 21.10
N GLU A 298 2.96 -21.74 20.74
CA GLU A 298 3.57 -23.02 21.09
C GLU A 298 4.24 -22.88 22.47
N ASP A 299 3.99 -23.80 23.37
CA ASP A 299 4.64 -23.91 24.66
C ASP A 299 6.00 -24.62 24.54
N LEU A 300 6.80 -24.67 25.62
CA LEU A 300 8.10 -25.36 25.61
C LEU A 300 8.02 -26.89 25.40
N GLY A 301 6.84 -27.49 25.55
CA GLY A 301 6.55 -28.89 25.31
C GLY A 301 6.11 -29.20 23.87
N GLY A 302 5.92 -28.18 23.03
CA GLY A 302 5.38 -28.31 21.67
C GLY A 302 3.86 -28.44 21.63
N LEU A 303 3.17 -28.11 22.71
CA LEU A 303 1.72 -28.06 22.82
C LEU A 303 1.23 -26.63 22.58
N GLU A 304 -0.02 -26.52 22.15
CA GLU A 304 -0.67 -25.23 21.98
C GLU A 304 -1.03 -24.60 23.33
N ALA A 305 -0.79 -23.29 23.45
CA ALA A 305 -1.11 -22.47 24.61
C ALA A 305 -1.88 -21.22 24.19
N VAL A 306 -2.93 -20.91 24.95
CA VAL A 306 -3.76 -19.73 24.71
C VAL A 306 -3.20 -18.56 25.51
N GLY A 307 -3.01 -17.43 24.84
CA GLY A 307 -2.58 -16.19 25.45
C GLY A 307 -3.61 -15.09 25.33
N ALA A 308 -3.86 -14.35 26.40
CA ALA A 308 -4.77 -13.21 26.43
C ALA A 308 -4.00 -11.91 26.72
N PHE A 309 -3.86 -11.05 25.70
CA PHE A 309 -3.17 -9.77 25.83
C PHE A 309 -4.12 -8.64 26.25
N SER A 310 -3.77 -7.96 27.35
CA SER A 310 -4.46 -6.78 27.86
C SER A 310 -3.49 -5.60 27.95
N GLY A 311 -3.67 -4.59 27.08
CA GLY A 311 -2.69 -3.52 26.98
C GLY A 311 -2.92 -2.50 25.86
N ARG A 312 -1.83 -1.90 25.39
CA ARG A 312 -1.84 -0.89 24.33
C ARG A 312 -0.84 -1.26 23.24
N SER A 313 -1.25 -1.05 22.00
CA SER A 313 -0.37 -1.17 20.83
C SER A 313 -0.19 0.21 20.21
N ARG A 314 1.07 0.57 19.91
CA ARG A 314 1.46 1.83 19.28
C ARG A 314 2.25 1.51 18.02
N THR A 315 1.74 1.89 16.87
CA THR A 315 2.36 1.62 15.57
C THR A 315 2.75 2.95 14.92
N TRP A 316 4.02 3.07 14.55
CA TRP A 316 4.51 4.14 13.69
C TRP A 316 4.69 3.60 12.28
N GLY A 317 4.31 4.38 11.27
CA GLY A 317 4.47 4.06 9.86
C GLY A 317 5.16 5.19 9.09
N ALA A 318 5.89 4.82 8.06
CA ALA A 318 6.39 5.74 7.03
C ALA A 318 6.21 5.09 5.66
N ASP A 319 5.76 5.88 4.68
CA ASP A 319 5.48 5.41 3.32
C ASP A 319 6.10 6.31 2.26
N LEU A 320 6.39 5.72 1.10
CA LEU A 320 6.80 6.42 -0.11
C LEU A 320 6.22 5.72 -1.33
N VAL A 321 5.59 6.50 -2.21
CA VAL A 321 5.22 6.10 -3.57
C VAL A 321 5.84 7.04 -4.57
N TRP A 322 6.41 6.46 -5.61
CA TRP A 322 6.96 7.17 -6.75
C TRP A 322 6.40 6.56 -8.03
N LYS A 323 5.76 7.38 -8.84
CA LYS A 323 5.23 7.00 -10.15
C LYS A 323 6.02 7.71 -11.23
N TRP A 324 6.29 6.99 -12.31
CA TRP A 324 6.90 7.53 -13.51
C TRP A 324 6.08 7.11 -14.72
N ALA A 325 5.85 8.05 -15.63
CA ALA A 325 5.27 7.82 -16.94
C ALA A 325 5.96 8.74 -17.96
N PRO A 326 6.48 8.22 -19.08
CA PRO A 326 7.04 9.06 -20.14
C PRO A 326 6.01 10.08 -20.61
N ASP A 327 6.43 11.34 -20.72
CA ASP A 327 5.60 12.46 -21.19
C ASP A 327 4.30 12.66 -20.38
N GLY A 328 4.25 12.13 -19.15
CA GLY A 328 3.07 12.17 -18.28
C GLY A 328 1.94 11.23 -18.68
N ASN A 329 2.16 10.30 -19.62
CA ASN A 329 1.13 9.38 -20.09
C ASN A 329 1.33 7.95 -19.55
N PRO A 330 0.59 7.54 -18.51
CA PRO A 330 0.76 6.23 -17.91
C PRO A 330 0.17 5.08 -18.76
N LYS A 331 -0.60 5.37 -19.83
CA LYS A 331 -1.38 4.36 -20.57
C LYS A 331 -0.52 3.27 -21.21
N TYR A 332 0.64 3.63 -21.75
CA TYR A 332 1.45 2.71 -22.57
C TYR A 332 2.64 2.15 -21.83
N ARG A 333 3.25 3.00 -20.99
CA ARG A 333 4.47 2.68 -20.26
C ARG A 333 4.49 3.47 -18.96
N ASN A 334 4.64 2.81 -17.83
CA ASN A 334 4.78 3.47 -16.55
C ASN A 334 5.51 2.57 -15.56
N PHE A 335 6.03 3.19 -14.50
CA PHE A 335 6.63 2.51 -13.38
C PHE A 335 6.02 3.05 -12.08
N LYS A 336 5.71 2.18 -11.15
CA LYS A 336 5.31 2.52 -9.78
C LYS A 336 6.26 1.83 -8.82
N PHE A 337 6.95 2.62 -8.01
CA PHE A 337 7.64 2.17 -6.82
C PHE A 337 6.80 2.51 -5.58
N GLN A 338 6.69 1.57 -4.65
CA GLN A 338 5.95 1.72 -3.41
C GLN A 338 6.71 1.01 -2.29
N THR A 339 6.87 1.66 -1.15
CA THR A 339 7.46 1.05 0.04
C THR A 339 6.84 1.62 1.29
N GLU A 340 6.66 0.78 2.30
CA GLU A 340 6.21 1.19 3.62
C GLU A 340 7.02 0.46 4.70
N TYR A 341 7.32 1.16 5.77
CA TYR A 341 7.97 0.65 6.97
C TYR A 341 7.07 0.89 8.17
N PHE A 342 6.92 -0.12 9.01
CA PHE A 342 6.17 -0.02 10.26
C PHE A 342 6.99 -0.50 11.46
N GLN A 343 6.76 0.12 12.61
CA GLN A 343 7.23 -0.35 13.91
C GLN A 343 6.07 -0.36 14.90
N ARG A 344 5.75 -1.53 15.46
CA ARG A 344 4.75 -1.69 16.52
C ARG A 344 5.43 -1.92 17.87
N ARG A 345 4.96 -1.21 18.89
CA ARG A 345 5.27 -1.50 20.30
C ARG A 345 4.01 -1.89 21.03
N GLU A 346 4.05 -3.00 21.75
CA GLU A 346 2.98 -3.40 22.65
C GLU A 346 3.47 -3.36 24.09
N GLU A 347 2.63 -2.87 24.99
CA GLU A 347 2.90 -2.78 26.43
C GLU A 347 1.61 -3.13 27.19
N GLY A 348 1.69 -4.11 28.10
CA GLY A 348 0.56 -4.56 28.90
C GLY A 348 0.89 -5.79 29.72
N GLU A 349 -0.12 -6.62 29.95
CA GLU A 349 0.01 -7.95 30.55
C GLU A 349 -0.40 -9.00 29.51
N LEU A 350 0.23 -10.17 29.57
CA LEU A 350 -0.14 -11.37 28.83
C LEU A 350 -0.47 -12.44 29.86
N THR A 351 -1.69 -12.94 29.83
CA THR A 351 -2.08 -14.17 30.54
C THR A 351 -1.81 -15.33 29.60
N CYS A 352 -1.17 -16.40 30.08
CA CYS A 352 -1.08 -17.67 29.38
C CYS A 352 -1.90 -18.73 30.13
N SER A 353 -2.73 -19.49 29.43
CA SER A 353 -3.64 -20.48 29.99
C SER A 353 -3.62 -21.80 29.21
N ASP A 354 -4.05 -22.86 29.89
CA ASP A 354 -4.37 -24.18 29.32
C ASP A 354 -5.89 -24.37 29.22
N ASP A 355 -6.56 -23.49 28.49
CA ASP A 355 -8.04 -23.47 28.43
C ASP A 355 -8.62 -24.73 27.75
N GLU A 356 -7.82 -25.45 26.97
CA GLU A 356 -8.20 -26.73 26.35
C GLU A 356 -7.89 -27.95 27.24
N GLY A 357 -7.24 -27.77 28.39
CA GLY A 357 -6.80 -28.86 29.26
C GLY A 357 -5.81 -29.80 28.56
N ALA A 358 -4.99 -29.26 27.65
CA ALA A 358 -3.98 -29.97 26.87
C ALA A 358 -2.79 -30.42 27.74
N GLY A 359 -2.67 -29.89 28.96
CA GLY A 359 -1.54 -30.11 29.86
C GLY A 359 -0.31 -29.28 29.47
N ASN A 360 -0.52 -28.11 28.87
CA ASN A 360 0.57 -27.24 28.42
C ASN A 360 1.29 -26.55 29.60
N ALA A 361 2.46 -25.98 29.34
CA ALA A 361 3.33 -25.36 30.33
C ALA A 361 2.75 -24.09 30.99
N CYS A 362 1.59 -23.61 30.53
CA CYS A 362 0.90 -22.45 31.11
C CYS A 362 -0.04 -22.79 32.29
N ASP A 363 -0.23 -24.08 32.60
CA ASP A 363 -0.78 -24.56 33.88
C ASP A 363 0.23 -25.51 34.59
N PRO A 364 1.30 -24.97 35.19
CA PRO A 364 2.41 -25.77 35.71
C PRO A 364 2.03 -26.71 36.85
N LEU A 365 0.86 -26.51 37.50
CA LEU A 365 0.37 -27.34 38.60
C LEU A 365 -0.78 -28.25 38.19
N ALA A 366 -1.22 -28.22 36.92
CA ALA A 366 -2.42 -28.91 36.45
C ALA A 366 -3.65 -28.64 37.34
N ALA A 367 -3.76 -27.42 37.85
CA ALA A 367 -4.78 -26.99 38.80
C ALA A 367 -5.84 -26.08 38.18
N GLY A 368 -5.75 -25.82 36.87
CA GLY A 368 -6.52 -24.79 36.17
C GLY A 368 -5.99 -23.38 36.41
N ASP A 369 -4.72 -23.24 36.78
CA ASP A 369 -4.09 -21.94 36.98
C ASP A 369 -3.64 -21.33 35.64
N SER A 370 -3.49 -20.00 35.60
CA SER A 370 -2.92 -19.28 34.45
C SER A 370 -1.75 -18.41 34.88
N VAL A 371 -0.79 -18.21 33.98
CA VAL A 371 0.39 -17.39 34.25
C VAL A 371 0.22 -16.01 33.62
N THR A 372 -0.06 -15.01 34.46
CA THR A 372 -0.12 -13.60 34.02
C THR A 372 1.20 -12.89 34.27
N SER A 373 1.75 -12.25 33.25
CA SER A 373 2.98 -11.47 33.38
C SER A 373 3.02 -10.24 32.50
N ARG A 374 3.96 -9.34 32.83
CA ARG A 374 4.23 -8.16 32.03
C ARG A 374 4.67 -8.58 30.63
N TYR A 375 4.08 -7.93 29.64
CA TYR A 375 4.38 -8.17 28.24
C TYR A 375 4.78 -6.87 27.55
N ARG A 376 5.92 -6.91 26.86
CA ARG A 376 6.44 -5.79 26.07
C ARG A 376 7.07 -6.28 24.79
N THR A 377 6.67 -5.69 23.66
CA THR A 377 7.29 -6.00 22.37
C THR A 377 7.65 -4.76 21.59
N ARG A 378 8.64 -4.91 20.70
CA ARG A 378 9.01 -3.95 19.69
C ARG A 378 9.36 -4.69 18.42
N GLN A 379 8.38 -4.78 17.53
CA GLN A 379 8.46 -5.45 16.24
C GLN A 379 8.50 -4.41 15.12
N ASN A 380 9.11 -4.76 13.99
CA ASN A 380 9.10 -3.90 12.81
C ASN A 380 9.19 -4.71 11.52
N GLY A 381 8.98 -4.05 10.40
CA GLY A 381 9.18 -4.65 9.09
C GLY A 381 8.81 -3.69 7.99
N TRP A 382 9.10 -4.11 6.77
CA TRP A 382 8.86 -3.31 5.57
C TRP A 382 8.62 -4.20 4.37
N TYR A 383 8.07 -3.59 3.34
CA TYR A 383 8.10 -4.11 1.99
C TYR A 383 8.51 -3.01 1.02
N ALA A 384 9.10 -3.41 -0.10
CA ALA A 384 9.28 -2.55 -1.26
C ALA A 384 8.85 -3.30 -2.50
N GLN A 385 8.11 -2.62 -3.36
CA GLN A 385 7.64 -3.17 -4.62
C GLN A 385 7.87 -2.20 -5.77
N GLY A 386 8.20 -2.77 -6.92
CA GLY A 386 8.28 -2.07 -8.20
C GLY A 386 7.40 -2.77 -9.21
N VAL A 387 6.55 -2.02 -9.90
CA VAL A 387 5.69 -2.51 -10.97
C VAL A 387 5.98 -1.71 -12.23
N TYR A 388 6.33 -2.39 -13.30
CA TYR A 388 6.62 -1.79 -14.59
C TYR A 388 5.60 -2.27 -15.63
N GLN A 389 4.83 -1.32 -16.15
CA GLN A 389 3.99 -1.52 -17.33
C GLN A 389 4.83 -1.21 -18.56
N PHE A 390 5.06 -2.22 -19.40
CA PHE A 390 5.91 -2.11 -20.59
C PHE A 390 5.12 -2.16 -21.91
N SER A 391 3.83 -2.49 -21.83
CA SER A 391 2.86 -2.34 -22.92
C SER A 391 1.48 -2.01 -22.35
N PRO A 392 0.50 -1.57 -23.16
CA PRO A 392 -0.83 -1.21 -22.66
C PRO A 392 -1.54 -2.31 -21.85
N GLN A 393 -1.28 -3.58 -22.18
CA GLN A 393 -1.94 -4.72 -21.55
C GLN A 393 -1.07 -5.45 -20.52
N TRP A 394 0.26 -5.27 -20.55
CA TRP A 394 1.17 -6.06 -19.73
C TRP A 394 1.93 -5.21 -18.70
N ARG A 395 1.93 -5.71 -17.46
CA ARG A 395 2.83 -5.24 -16.41
C ARG A 395 3.49 -6.41 -15.70
N ALA A 396 4.70 -6.18 -15.21
CA ALA A 396 5.41 -7.12 -14.36
C ALA A 396 5.90 -6.42 -13.10
N GLY A 397 5.98 -7.15 -12.00
CA GLY A 397 6.35 -6.59 -10.71
C GLY A 397 7.21 -7.52 -9.87
N LEU A 398 7.99 -6.91 -8.99
CA LEU A 398 8.75 -7.57 -7.94
C LEU A 398 8.41 -6.90 -6.61
N ARG A 399 8.13 -7.71 -5.59
CA ARG A 399 7.99 -7.26 -4.20
C ARG A 399 8.95 -8.05 -3.32
N TYR A 400 9.68 -7.35 -2.46
CA TYR A 400 10.51 -7.95 -1.42
C TYR A 400 10.09 -7.42 -0.06
N GLU A 401 10.01 -8.31 0.91
CA GLU A 401 9.45 -8.06 2.22
C GLU A 401 10.33 -8.68 3.29
N GLN A 402 10.55 -7.95 4.38
CA GLN A 402 11.30 -8.47 5.52
C GLN A 402 10.75 -7.91 6.82
N LEU A 403 10.50 -8.82 7.75
CA LEU A 403 10.08 -8.50 9.11
C LEU A 403 11.21 -8.76 10.11
N ASP A 404 11.10 -8.11 11.25
CA ASP A 404 11.96 -8.28 12.41
C ASP A 404 11.07 -8.39 13.64
N SER A 405 11.02 -9.61 14.19
CA SER A 405 10.27 -9.93 15.41
C SER A 405 10.79 -9.16 16.62
N GLY A 406 12.01 -8.62 16.54
CA GLY A 406 12.59 -7.65 17.45
C GLY A 406 12.60 -8.10 18.91
N ARG A 407 12.61 -7.13 19.82
CA ARG A 407 12.64 -7.42 21.26
C ARG A 407 11.24 -7.83 21.70
N ARG A 408 11.14 -9.00 22.33
CA ARG A 408 9.92 -9.49 22.98
C ARG A 408 10.26 -9.91 24.40
N ASP A 409 9.53 -9.35 25.34
CA ASP A 409 9.69 -9.58 26.77
C ASP A 409 8.34 -10.11 27.27
N PHE A 410 8.31 -11.41 27.56
CA PHE A 410 7.13 -12.13 28.02
C PHE A 410 7.07 -12.21 29.56
N GLY A 411 7.99 -11.56 30.28
CA GLY A 411 8.08 -11.68 31.73
C GLY A 411 8.28 -13.14 32.15
N SER A 412 7.51 -13.61 33.13
CA SER A 412 7.52 -15.00 33.58
C SER A 412 7.00 -15.99 32.53
N ASN A 413 6.19 -15.56 31.56
CA ASN A 413 5.73 -16.44 30.47
C ASN A 413 6.84 -16.84 29.51
N ALA A 414 8.02 -16.21 29.55
CA ALA A 414 9.19 -16.66 28.80
C ALA A 414 9.69 -18.06 29.23
N ALA A 415 9.29 -18.53 30.41
CA ALA A 415 9.56 -19.90 30.88
C ALA A 415 8.54 -20.92 30.38
N ASN A 416 7.44 -20.48 29.74
CA ASN A 416 6.34 -21.35 29.31
C ASN A 416 6.17 -21.36 27.79
N LEU A 417 6.44 -20.24 27.12
CA LEU A 417 6.17 -20.03 25.70
C LEU A 417 7.45 -20.04 24.85
N VAL A 418 7.35 -20.59 23.63
CA VAL A 418 8.41 -20.51 22.63
C VAL A 418 8.53 -19.09 22.09
N VAL A 419 9.76 -18.55 22.12
CA VAL A 419 10.09 -17.22 21.56
C VAL A 419 11.12 -17.37 20.48
N GLU A 420 10.68 -17.62 19.24
CA GLU A 420 11.60 -17.80 18.12
C GLU A 420 12.17 -16.45 17.63
N ASP A 421 13.51 -16.31 17.62
CA ASP A 421 14.19 -15.18 16.97
C ASP A 421 14.39 -15.44 15.49
N TYR A 422 13.35 -15.14 14.71
CA TYR A 422 13.35 -15.29 13.27
C TYR A 422 12.99 -13.97 12.57
N LYS A 423 13.49 -13.82 11.34
CA LYS A 423 13.21 -12.69 10.45
C LYS A 423 12.45 -13.16 9.22
N PRO A 424 11.10 -13.22 9.29
CA PRO A 424 10.23 -13.57 8.18
C PRO A 424 10.58 -12.76 6.93
N LYS A 425 10.62 -13.42 5.77
CA LYS A 425 10.83 -12.75 4.49
C LYS A 425 10.10 -13.43 3.36
N ARG A 426 9.70 -12.65 2.36
CA ARG A 426 9.06 -13.13 1.14
C ARG A 426 9.54 -12.32 -0.05
N ALA A 427 9.77 -13.01 -1.16
CA ALA A 427 10.03 -12.38 -2.46
C ALA A 427 8.97 -12.86 -3.45
N SER A 428 8.23 -11.92 -4.04
CA SER A 428 7.14 -12.20 -4.96
C SER A 428 7.40 -11.57 -6.33
N LEU A 429 7.20 -12.34 -7.39
CA LEU A 429 7.21 -11.90 -8.77
C LEU A 429 5.80 -12.01 -9.33
N MET A 430 5.34 -11.00 -10.07
CA MET A 430 4.06 -11.08 -10.76
C MET A 430 4.16 -10.63 -12.22
N ALA A 431 3.25 -11.17 -13.03
CA ALA A 431 2.94 -10.69 -14.36
C ALA A 431 1.42 -10.60 -14.52
N ASP A 432 0.95 -9.44 -14.94
CA ASP A 432 -0.47 -9.21 -15.20
C ASP A 432 -0.70 -8.99 -16.69
N TYR A 433 -1.83 -9.52 -17.15
CA TYR A 433 -2.42 -9.20 -18.44
C TYR A 433 -3.81 -8.59 -18.26
N SER A 434 -4.03 -7.43 -18.86
CA SER A 434 -5.31 -6.73 -18.86
C SER A 434 -5.88 -6.62 -20.27
N TRP A 435 -7.03 -7.26 -20.53
CA TRP A 435 -7.74 -7.09 -21.81
C TRP A 435 -8.39 -5.71 -21.92
N SER A 436 -8.76 -5.13 -20.78
CA SER A 436 -9.38 -3.80 -20.66
C SER A 436 -9.07 -3.22 -19.27
N GLU A 437 -9.54 -2.00 -19.00
CA GLU A 437 -9.49 -1.39 -17.68
C GLU A 437 -10.34 -2.15 -16.63
N PHE A 438 -11.23 -3.04 -17.08
CA PHE A 438 -12.19 -3.78 -16.26
C PHE A 438 -11.81 -5.24 -16.02
N SER A 439 -10.75 -5.73 -16.66
CA SER A 439 -10.41 -7.15 -16.61
C SER A 439 -8.92 -7.37 -16.52
N ARG A 440 -8.51 -8.21 -15.58
CA ARG A 440 -7.11 -8.55 -15.34
C ARG A 440 -6.99 -10.01 -14.95
N VAL A 441 -5.95 -10.66 -15.47
CA VAL A 441 -5.42 -11.91 -14.95
C VAL A 441 -3.99 -11.69 -14.48
N ARG A 442 -3.67 -12.24 -13.31
CA ARG A 442 -2.36 -12.16 -12.66
C ARG A 442 -1.80 -13.55 -12.46
N LEU A 443 -0.57 -13.77 -12.88
CA LEU A 443 0.25 -14.88 -12.42
C LEU A 443 1.26 -14.34 -11.42
N GLN A 444 1.32 -14.94 -10.23
CA GLN A 444 2.27 -14.58 -9.19
C GLN A 444 3.01 -15.83 -8.69
N TYR A 445 4.32 -15.67 -8.46
CA TYR A 445 5.17 -16.60 -7.75
C TYR A 445 5.66 -15.95 -6.47
N ALA A 446 5.60 -16.65 -5.34
CA ALA A 446 6.21 -16.21 -4.09
C ALA A 446 7.19 -17.28 -3.56
N HIS A 447 8.41 -16.86 -3.29
CA HIS A 447 9.36 -17.62 -2.48
C HIS A 447 9.24 -17.11 -1.04
N ASP A 448 8.45 -17.85 -0.27
CA ASP A 448 8.03 -17.50 1.08
C ASP A 448 8.91 -18.22 2.12
N ARG A 449 9.44 -17.44 3.05
CA ARG A 449 10.12 -17.91 4.26
C ARG A 449 9.59 -17.12 5.45
N SER A 450 8.26 -17.02 5.55
CA SER A 450 7.57 -16.33 6.65
C SER A 450 7.59 -17.14 7.96
N MET A 451 7.68 -18.46 7.86
CA MET A 451 7.79 -19.40 8.98
C MET A 451 9.23 -19.90 9.14
N ALA A 452 9.70 -20.02 10.39
CA ALA A 452 10.99 -20.61 10.69
C ALA A 452 11.05 -22.08 10.26
N GLY A 453 12.21 -22.52 9.76
CA GLY A 453 12.40 -23.90 9.29
C GLY A 453 11.67 -24.26 7.99
N LEU A 454 10.81 -23.39 7.46
CA LEU A 454 10.02 -23.65 6.26
C LEU A 454 10.36 -22.69 5.12
N THR A 455 10.62 -23.25 3.95
CA THR A 455 10.59 -22.50 2.67
C THR A 455 9.44 -23.03 1.84
N ASP A 456 8.58 -22.14 1.38
CA ASP A 456 7.41 -22.45 0.58
C ASP A 456 7.47 -21.72 -0.78
N HIS A 457 7.10 -22.43 -1.84
CA HIS A 457 7.09 -21.92 -3.20
C HIS A 457 5.63 -21.86 -3.63
N GLN A 458 5.07 -20.65 -3.64
CA GLN A 458 3.66 -20.46 -3.85
C GLN A 458 3.40 -19.95 -5.26
N TRP A 459 2.45 -20.55 -5.96
CA TRP A 459 1.95 -20.07 -7.24
C TRP A 459 0.52 -19.59 -7.08
N THR A 460 0.19 -18.44 -7.64
CA THR A 460 -1.17 -17.88 -7.63
C THR A 460 -1.55 -17.41 -9.02
N LEU A 461 -2.66 -17.94 -9.53
CA LEU A 461 -3.32 -17.42 -10.72
C LEU A 461 -4.61 -16.73 -10.26
N GLN A 462 -4.71 -15.42 -10.43
CA GLN A 462 -5.83 -14.61 -9.96
C GLN A 462 -6.53 -13.94 -11.15
N TYR A 463 -7.86 -13.87 -11.12
CA TYR A 463 -8.62 -13.01 -12.01
C TYR A 463 -9.27 -11.87 -11.20
N ILE A 464 -9.40 -10.71 -11.82
CA ILE A 464 -10.11 -9.54 -11.28
C ILE A 464 -10.98 -8.98 -12.40
N MET A 465 -12.29 -8.90 -12.17
CA MET A 465 -13.26 -8.35 -13.11
C MET A 465 -14.08 -7.26 -12.42
N SER A 466 -14.14 -6.07 -13.01
CA SER A 466 -14.91 -4.93 -12.50
C SER A 466 -16.15 -4.72 -13.36
N LEU A 467 -17.32 -4.64 -12.74
CA LEU A 467 -18.60 -4.41 -13.40
C LEU A 467 -19.26 -3.15 -12.83
N GLY A 468 -19.89 -2.35 -13.68
CA GLY A 468 -20.61 -1.16 -13.26
C GLY A 468 -19.70 0.04 -12.99
N ALA A 469 -20.08 0.87 -12.04
CA ALA A 469 -19.30 2.03 -11.64
C ALA A 469 -17.97 1.58 -11.03
N HIS A 470 -16.87 2.04 -11.63
CA HIS A 470 -15.56 1.93 -11.02
C HIS A 470 -15.21 3.31 -10.44
N GLY A 471 -15.02 3.38 -9.13
CA GLY A 471 -14.62 4.62 -8.47
C GLY A 471 -13.29 5.14 -9.03
N ALA A 472 -13.07 6.46 -8.99
CA ALA A 472 -11.79 7.03 -9.35
C ALA A 472 -10.69 6.46 -8.44
N HIS A 473 -9.63 5.90 -9.02
CA HIS A 473 -8.47 5.44 -8.26
C HIS A 473 -7.88 6.62 -7.48
N LYS A 474 -7.84 6.51 -6.15
CA LYS A 474 -7.19 7.51 -5.29
C LYS A 474 -5.67 7.51 -5.57
N PHE A 475 -5.05 8.68 -5.41
CA PHE A 475 -3.65 8.94 -5.78
C PHE A 475 -2.65 8.07 -5.02
#